data_AF-A0AA40WF81-F1
#
_entry.id   AF-A0AA40WF81-F1
#
_cell.length_a   1.000
_cell.length_b   1.000
_cell.length_c   1.000
_cell.angle_alpha   90.00
_cell.angle_beta   90.00
_cell.angle_gamma   90.00
#
_symmetry.space_group_name_H-M   'P 1'
#
loop_
_entity.id
_entity.type
_entity.pdbx_description
1 polymer ?
#
loop_
_entity_poly.entity_id
_entity_poly.type
_entity_poly.pdbx_seq_one_letter_code
_entity_poly.pdbx_strand_id
1 'polypeptide(L)'
;PIMRTGDFFPNLDNLKPDRNKIYNGCYLIMGGLLKKVLIADPAAGIISPIFSNPEVYDSTSLIFAGIGYSIQVFCDFSGLTDMARGVGALLGFYLPENFKAPFFSLSGRELWQRWHITLSFWLRDYIYFSLGGSRIAQWRTHLNLILTMTIGGFWHGADYTFIAWGFYWGIL
;
A
#
# COMPACT_ATOMS: atom_id res chain seq x y z
N PRO A 1 3.51 -7.40 -3.34
CA PRO A 1 3.98 -6.40 -4.32
C PRO A 1 3.54 -6.80 -5.72
N ILE A 2 2.94 -5.90 -6.50
CA ILE A 2 2.59 -6.19 -7.89
C ILE A 2 3.86 -6.13 -8.73
N MET A 3 4.17 -7.20 -9.45
CA MET A 3 5.32 -7.29 -10.33
C MET A 3 4.92 -7.15 -11.79
N ARG A 4 5.83 -6.64 -12.62
CA ARG A 4 5.68 -6.64 -14.07
C ARG A 4 6.41 -7.82 -14.67
N THR A 5 6.02 -8.18 -15.88
CA THR A 5 6.68 -9.22 -16.66
C THR A 5 8.20 -8.96 -16.78
N GLY A 6 8.59 -7.71 -17.05
CA GLY A 6 10.00 -7.32 -17.11
C GLY A 6 10.78 -7.47 -15.80
N ASP A 7 10.10 -7.46 -14.65
CA ASP A 7 10.76 -7.59 -13.34
C ASP A 7 10.96 -9.05 -12.94
N PHE A 8 10.10 -9.96 -13.40
CA PHE A 8 10.10 -11.35 -12.97
C PHE A 8 10.84 -12.30 -13.92
N PHE A 9 10.48 -12.26 -15.21
CA PHE A 9 10.93 -13.26 -16.18
C PHE A 9 12.46 -13.33 -16.31
N PRO A 10 13.20 -12.21 -16.33
CA PRO A 10 14.67 -12.27 -16.40
C PRO A 10 15.34 -12.94 -15.19
N ASN A 11 14.64 -13.05 -14.06
CA ASN A 11 15.18 -13.66 -12.83
C ASN A 11 14.91 -15.18 -12.76
N LEU A 12 14.01 -15.73 -13.59
CA LEU A 12 13.63 -17.14 -13.56
C LEU A 12 14.80 -18.08 -13.89
N ASP A 13 15.71 -17.64 -14.75
CA ASP A 13 16.86 -18.44 -15.17
C ASP A 13 17.99 -18.46 -14.11
N ASN A 14 17.91 -17.62 -13.06
CA ASN A 14 18.95 -17.54 -12.03
C ASN A 14 18.38 -17.25 -10.62
N LEU A 15 17.67 -18.22 -10.06
CA LEU A 15 17.04 -18.18 -8.73
C LEU A 15 17.98 -18.51 -7.55
N LYS A 16 19.29 -18.26 -7.69
CA LYS A 16 20.25 -18.56 -6.63
C LYS A 16 20.45 -17.33 -5.73
N PRO A 17 20.10 -17.41 -4.43
CA PRO A 17 20.37 -16.31 -3.51
C PRO A 17 21.87 -16.23 -3.22
N ASP A 18 22.44 -15.04 -3.41
CA ASP A 18 23.76 -14.71 -2.88
C ASP A 18 23.68 -14.39 -1.38
N ARG A 19 24.84 -14.26 -0.74
CA ARG A 19 24.93 -13.98 0.69
C ARG A 19 24.21 -12.68 1.09
N ASN A 20 24.22 -11.64 0.24
CA ASN A 20 23.55 -10.37 0.52
C ASN A 20 22.03 -10.52 0.47
N LYS A 21 21.52 -11.27 -0.51
CA LYS A 21 20.10 -11.62 -0.61
C LYS A 21 19.61 -12.38 0.62
N ILE A 22 20.42 -13.31 1.13
CA ILE A 22 20.08 -14.04 2.37
C ILE A 22 19.99 -13.08 3.56
N TYR A 23 20.98 -12.22 3.77
CA TYR A 23 20.95 -11.25 4.88
C TYR A 23 19.78 -10.28 4.78
N ASN A 24 19.56 -9.72 3.59
CA ASN A 24 18.44 -8.82 3.36
C ASN A 24 17.09 -9.53 3.53
N GLY A 25 17.00 -10.79 3.07
CA GLY A 25 15.81 -11.61 3.24
C GLY A 25 15.43 -11.81 4.70
N CYS A 26 16.39 -12.23 5.53
CA CYS A 26 16.18 -12.38 6.96
C CYS A 26 15.85 -11.04 7.65
N TYR A 27 16.53 -9.96 7.28
CA TYR A 27 16.26 -8.62 7.81
C TYR A 27 14.82 -8.18 7.53
N LEU A 28 14.36 -8.33 6.29
CA LEU A 28 13.00 -7.98 5.87
C LEU A 28 11.94 -8.84 6.54
N ILE A 29 12.16 -10.15 6.65
CA ILE A 29 11.24 -11.06 7.34
C ILE A 29 11.11 -10.67 8.81
N MET A 30 12.23 -10.45 9.50
CA MET A 30 12.23 -10.06 10.91
C MET A 30 11.56 -8.71 11.12
N GLY A 31 11.91 -7.70 10.31
CA GLY A 31 11.26 -6.38 10.38
C GLY A 31 9.76 -6.45 10.07
N GLY A 32 9.36 -7.32 9.14
CA GLY A 32 7.95 -7.55 8.82
C GLY A 32 7.17 -8.21 9.95
N LEU A 33 7.75 -9.24 10.59
CA LEU A 33 7.18 -9.91 11.76
C LEU A 33 7.04 -8.94 12.94
N LEU A 34 8.04 -8.10 13.22
CA LEU A 34 7.96 -7.09 14.28
C LEU A 34 6.79 -6.12 14.04
N LYS A 35 6.66 -5.59 12.82
CA LYS A 35 5.54 -4.71 12.47
C LYS A 35 4.18 -5.40 12.62
N LYS A 36 4.07 -6.66 12.19
CA LYS A 36 2.82 -7.41 12.25
C LYS A 36 2.44 -7.76 13.69
N VAL A 37 3.30 -8.50 14.37
CA VAL A 37 2.99 -9.14 15.65
C VAL A 37 3.07 -8.16 16.82
N LEU A 38 4.01 -7.21 16.81
CA LEU A 38 4.22 -6.31 17.95
C LEU A 38 3.46 -5.00 17.82
N ILE A 39 3.05 -4.59 16.61
CA ILE A 39 2.39 -3.30 16.38
C ILE A 39 0.99 -3.49 15.83
N ALA A 40 0.85 -4.13 14.67
CA ALA A 40 -0.44 -4.20 13.98
C ALA A 40 -1.48 -5.02 14.75
N ASP A 41 -1.11 -6.21 15.23
CA ASP A 41 -2.05 -7.10 15.91
C ASP A 41 -2.52 -6.54 17.27
N PRO A 42 -1.64 -5.97 18.13
CA PRO A 42 -2.08 -5.28 19.33
C PRO A 42 -2.93 -4.03 19.04
N ALA A 43 -2.55 -3.24 18.02
CA ALA A 43 -3.35 -2.07 17.62
C ALA A 43 -4.76 -2.48 17.18
N ALA A 44 -4.89 -3.57 16.40
CA ALA A 44 -6.17 -4.13 16.01
C ALA A 44 -7.02 -4.53 17.23
N GLY A 45 -6.41 -5.19 18.22
CA GLY A 45 -7.08 -5.56 19.47
C GLY A 45 -7.62 -4.37 20.27
N ILE A 46 -6.92 -3.23 20.22
CA ILE A 46 -7.33 -1.99 20.90
C ILE A 46 -8.47 -1.29 20.16
N ILE A 47 -8.38 -1.17 18.83
CA ILE A 47 -9.33 -0.35 18.04
C ILE A 47 -10.58 -1.11 17.59
N SER A 48 -10.52 -2.44 17.47
CA SER A 48 -11.65 -3.25 16.96
C SER A 48 -12.93 -3.11 17.79
N PRO A 49 -12.91 -3.09 19.13
CA PRO A 49 -14.12 -2.86 19.94
C PRO A 49 -14.75 -1.48 19.67
N ILE A 50 -13.93 -0.46 19.44
CA ILE A 50 -14.38 0.92 19.19
C ILE A 50 -15.13 0.99 17.86
N PHE A 51 -14.59 0.39 16.80
CA PHE A 51 -15.27 0.35 15.50
C PHE A 51 -16.50 -0.55 15.48
N SER A 52 -16.57 -1.54 16.37
CA SER A 52 -17.72 -2.45 16.46
C SER A 52 -18.92 -1.81 17.17
N ASN A 53 -18.68 -0.92 18.15
CA ASN A 53 -19.75 -0.26 18.92
C ASN A 53 -19.43 1.23 19.16
N PRO A 54 -19.33 2.06 18.10
CA PRO A 54 -18.82 3.42 18.21
C PRO A 54 -19.69 4.33 19.09
N GLU A 55 -21.00 4.04 19.21
CA GLU A 55 -21.97 4.83 19.98
C GLU A 55 -21.69 4.82 21.50
N VAL A 56 -20.93 3.83 21.98
CA VAL A 56 -20.62 3.67 23.42
C VAL A 56 -19.34 4.43 23.81
N TYR A 57 -18.57 4.89 22.83
CA TYR A 57 -17.30 5.58 23.05
C TYR A 57 -17.43 7.09 22.84
N ASP A 58 -16.63 7.86 23.57
CA ASP A 58 -16.58 9.30 23.41
C ASP A 58 -15.82 9.70 22.12
N SER A 59 -16.00 10.95 21.70
CA SER A 59 -15.39 11.46 20.46
C SER A 59 -13.86 11.38 20.46
N THR A 60 -13.22 11.50 21.64
CA THR A 60 -11.77 11.39 21.78
C THR A 60 -11.30 9.98 21.43
N SER A 61 -11.97 8.96 21.97
CA SER A 61 -11.68 7.55 21.67
C SER A 61 -11.85 7.24 20.19
N LEU A 62 -12.88 7.80 19.53
CA LEU A 62 -13.10 7.63 18.09
C LEU A 62 -11.95 8.22 17.25
N ILE A 63 -11.44 9.40 17.62
CA ILE A 63 -10.30 10.02 16.93
C ILE A 63 -9.04 9.18 17.08
N PHE A 64 -8.73 8.74 18.31
CA PHE A 64 -7.58 7.87 18.55
C PHE A 64 -7.70 6.51 17.87
N ALA A 65 -8.92 5.96 17.76
CA ALA A 65 -9.16 4.74 16.98
C ALA A 65 -8.85 4.95 15.49
N GLY A 66 -9.19 6.10 14.91
CA GLY A 66 -8.84 6.44 13.52
C GLY A 66 -7.32 6.56 13.29
N ILE A 67 -6.60 7.17 14.24
CA ILE A 67 -5.12 7.22 14.21
C ILE A 67 -4.54 5.82 14.36
N GLY A 68 -5.05 5.04 15.31
CA GLY A 68 -4.66 3.65 15.55
C GLY A 68 -4.88 2.76 14.33
N TYR A 69 -6.00 2.96 13.62
CA TYR A 69 -6.29 2.27 12.36
C TYR A 69 -5.25 2.58 11.28
N SER A 70 -4.84 3.84 11.16
CA SER A 70 -3.79 4.23 10.20
C SER A 70 -2.47 3.52 10.47
N ILE A 71 -2.08 3.41 11.75
CA ILE A 71 -0.88 2.65 12.19
C ILE A 71 -1.06 1.16 11.91
N GLN A 72 -2.20 0.59 12.31
CA GLN A 72 -2.50 -0.83 12.16
C GLN A 72 -2.45 -1.24 10.69
N VAL A 73 -3.17 -0.55 9.80
CA VAL A 73 -3.19 -0.83 8.36
C VAL A 73 -1.78 -0.72 7.76
N PHE A 74 -1.02 0.32 8.12
CA PHE A 74 0.34 0.48 7.62
C PHE A 74 1.25 -0.66 8.07
N CYS A 75 1.29 -0.96 9.38
CA CYS A 75 2.18 -1.97 9.93
C CYS A 75 1.81 -3.38 9.47
N ASP A 76 0.51 -3.68 9.35
CA ASP A 76 0.02 -4.96 8.84
C ASP A 76 0.47 -5.15 7.39
N PHE A 77 0.16 -4.17 6.54
CA PHE A 77 0.41 -4.31 5.12
C PHE A 77 1.89 -4.18 4.77
N SER A 78 2.59 -3.19 5.33
CA SER A 78 4.03 -3.06 5.18
C SER A 78 4.75 -4.28 5.73
N GLY A 79 4.30 -4.84 6.86
CA GLY A 79 4.82 -6.07 7.44
C GLY A 79 4.71 -7.25 6.49
N LEU A 80 3.51 -7.50 5.97
CA LEU A 80 3.24 -8.53 4.96
C LEU A 80 4.14 -8.37 3.73
N THR A 81 4.24 -7.16 3.18
CA THR A 81 5.01 -6.93 1.95
C THR A 81 6.51 -7.08 2.16
N ASP A 82 7.04 -6.73 3.33
CA ASP A 82 8.46 -6.95 3.63
C ASP A 82 8.77 -8.42 3.84
N MET A 83 7.92 -9.17 4.53
CA MET A 83 8.07 -10.63 4.61
C MET A 83 8.04 -11.26 3.21
N ALA A 84 7.09 -10.85 2.35
CA ALA A 84 7.03 -11.33 0.97
C ALA A 84 8.32 -10.99 0.20
N ARG A 85 8.83 -9.75 0.31
CA ARG A 85 10.11 -9.33 -0.29
C ARG A 85 11.28 -10.15 0.24
N GLY A 86 11.28 -10.46 1.53
CA GLY A 86 12.32 -11.26 2.15
C GLY A 86 12.31 -12.71 1.65
N VAL A 87 11.13 -13.32 1.52
CA VAL A 87 10.96 -14.64 0.89
C VAL A 87 11.45 -14.60 -0.57
N GLY A 88 11.08 -13.58 -1.34
CA GLY A 88 11.60 -13.41 -2.70
C GLY A 88 13.13 -13.38 -2.75
N ALA A 89 13.75 -12.61 -1.84
CA ALA A 89 15.21 -12.52 -1.76
C ALA A 89 15.85 -13.89 -1.43
N LEU A 90 15.25 -14.67 -0.53
CA LEU A 90 15.68 -16.04 -0.22
C LEU A 90 15.48 -17.01 -1.41
N LEU A 91 14.52 -16.74 -2.28
CA LEU A 91 14.32 -17.45 -3.55
C LEU A 91 15.20 -16.91 -4.70
N GLY A 92 16.06 -15.94 -4.42
CA GLY A 92 17.07 -15.45 -5.37
C GLY A 92 16.71 -14.21 -6.18
N PHE A 93 15.53 -13.58 -5.97
CA PHE A 93 15.10 -12.39 -6.71
C PHE A 93 14.54 -11.29 -5.80
N TYR A 94 14.56 -10.03 -6.25
CA TYR A 94 14.03 -8.93 -5.45
C TYR A 94 12.62 -8.57 -5.87
N LEU A 95 11.70 -8.56 -4.91
CA LEU A 95 10.38 -7.96 -5.09
C LEU A 95 10.48 -6.44 -4.86
N PRO A 96 9.74 -5.64 -5.65
CA PRO A 96 9.73 -4.19 -5.48
C PRO A 96 9.17 -3.77 -4.11
N GLU A 97 9.67 -2.64 -3.62
CA GLU A 97 9.19 -2.02 -2.38
C GLU A 97 7.78 -1.48 -2.54
N ASN A 98 6.94 -1.70 -1.51
CA ASN A 98 5.56 -1.25 -1.53
C ASN A 98 5.32 -0.04 -0.61
N PHE A 99 6.20 0.20 0.36
CA PHE A 99 6.07 1.29 1.32
C PHE A 99 7.43 1.94 1.59
N LYS A 100 7.47 3.27 1.54
CA LYS A 100 8.68 4.05 1.79
C LYS A 100 8.37 5.27 2.67
N ALA A 101 8.33 5.06 3.98
CA ALA A 101 8.10 6.13 4.97
C ALA A 101 6.93 7.08 4.60
N PRO A 102 5.71 6.54 4.36
CA PRO A 102 4.59 7.31 3.80
C PRO A 102 4.06 8.41 4.72
N PHE A 103 4.18 8.26 6.03
CA PHE A 103 3.73 9.27 7.00
C PHE A 103 4.63 10.51 7.06
N PHE A 104 5.79 10.49 6.38
CA PHE A 104 6.65 11.66 6.21
C PHE A 104 6.40 12.41 4.89
N SER A 105 5.34 12.06 4.17
CA SER A 105 4.94 12.78 2.95
C SER A 105 4.37 14.16 3.27
N LEU A 106 4.78 15.17 2.50
CA LEU A 106 4.32 16.54 2.65
C LEU A 106 3.14 16.88 1.73
N SER A 107 2.73 15.95 0.87
CA SER A 107 1.59 16.11 -0.04
C SER A 107 0.91 14.78 -0.35
N GLY A 108 -0.35 14.81 -0.79
CA GLY A 108 -1.07 13.62 -1.25
C GLY A 108 -0.37 12.92 -2.42
N ARG A 109 0.18 13.70 -3.36
CA ARG A 109 0.99 13.16 -4.47
C ARG A 109 2.20 12.37 -3.95
N GLU A 110 2.92 12.91 -2.98
CA GLU A 110 4.09 12.24 -2.40
C GLU A 110 3.68 11.00 -1.60
N LEU A 111 2.53 11.04 -0.90
CA LEU A 111 1.95 9.89 -0.23
C LEU A 111 1.75 8.73 -1.20
N TRP A 112 1.14 8.96 -2.35
CA TRP A 112 0.92 7.92 -3.37
C TRP A 112 2.20 7.43 -4.08
N GLN A 113 3.34 8.10 -3.90
CA GLN A 113 4.65 7.62 -4.33
C GLN A 113 5.37 6.80 -3.25
N ARG A 114 4.82 6.77 -2.03
CA ARG A 114 5.41 6.13 -0.84
C ARG A 114 4.49 5.09 -0.19
N TRP A 115 3.20 5.09 -0.53
CA TRP A 115 2.18 4.18 -0.02
C TRP A 115 1.71 3.26 -1.14
N HIS A 116 1.70 1.95 -0.88
CA HIS A 116 1.26 0.92 -1.81
C HIS A 116 1.80 1.11 -3.25
N ILE A 117 3.10 1.43 -3.33
CA ILE A 117 3.80 1.96 -4.51
C ILE A 117 3.55 1.11 -5.76
N THR A 118 3.58 -0.22 -5.61
CA THR A 118 3.43 -1.12 -6.75
C THR A 118 2.05 -1.06 -7.38
N LEU A 119 0.99 -0.89 -6.57
CA LEU A 119 -0.36 -0.65 -7.09
C LEU A 119 -0.47 0.75 -7.67
N SER A 120 0.05 1.77 -7.00
CA SER A 120 -0.02 3.15 -7.50
C SER A 120 0.63 3.28 -8.87
N PHE A 121 1.78 2.64 -9.09
CA PHE A 121 2.41 2.60 -10.40
C PHE A 121 1.68 1.72 -11.41
N TRP A 122 1.03 0.64 -10.98
CA TRP A 122 0.19 -0.17 -11.85
C TRP A 122 -1.02 0.62 -12.35
N LEU A 123 -1.77 1.27 -11.44
CA LEU A 123 -2.90 2.14 -11.80
C LEU A 123 -2.45 3.28 -12.73
N ARG A 124 -1.32 3.91 -12.42
CA ARG A 124 -0.74 4.97 -13.28
C ARG A 124 -0.46 4.46 -14.69
N ASP A 125 0.21 3.31 -14.81
CA ASP A 125 0.73 2.86 -16.10
C ASP A 125 -0.32 2.16 -16.97
N TYR A 126 -1.26 1.44 -16.35
CA TYR A 126 -2.26 0.66 -17.08
C TYR A 126 -3.62 1.36 -17.22
N ILE A 127 -3.96 2.28 -16.31
CA ILE A 127 -5.25 3.01 -16.34
C ILE A 127 -5.01 4.47 -16.73
N TYR A 128 -4.27 5.23 -15.93
CA TYR A 128 -4.14 6.67 -16.12
C TYR A 128 -3.53 7.05 -17.48
N PHE A 129 -2.42 6.42 -17.88
CA PHE A 129 -1.81 6.68 -19.18
C PHE A 129 -2.66 6.14 -20.35
N SER A 130 -3.39 5.04 -20.18
CA SER A 130 -4.34 4.53 -21.17
C SER A 130 -5.50 5.49 -21.43
N LEU A 131 -5.87 6.32 -20.44
CA LEU A 131 -6.88 7.38 -20.58
C LEU A 131 -6.33 8.68 -21.24
N GLY A 132 -5.06 8.69 -21.66
CA GLY A 132 -4.38 9.85 -22.24
C GLY A 132 -3.45 10.60 -21.29
N GLY A 133 -3.43 10.20 -20.01
CA GLY A 133 -2.51 10.71 -18.99
C GLY A 133 -2.51 12.24 -18.89
N SER A 134 -1.32 12.82 -18.80
CA SER A 134 -1.11 14.28 -18.70
C SER A 134 -0.84 14.97 -20.05
N ARG A 135 -1.03 14.26 -21.18
CA ARG A 135 -0.75 14.79 -22.54
C ARG A 135 -1.98 15.45 -23.19
N ILE A 136 -3.07 15.54 -22.44
CA ILE A 136 -4.37 16.07 -22.89
C ILE A 136 -4.73 17.33 -22.10
N ALA A 137 -5.84 18.00 -22.48
CA ALA A 137 -6.31 19.19 -21.79
C ALA A 137 -6.39 19.00 -20.26
N GLN A 138 -6.08 20.05 -19.49
CA GLN A 138 -5.98 19.98 -18.03
C GLN A 138 -7.25 19.43 -17.36
N TRP A 139 -8.44 19.82 -17.82
CA TRP A 139 -9.70 19.30 -17.28
C TRP A 139 -9.84 17.78 -17.48
N ARG A 140 -9.36 17.24 -18.60
CA ARG A 140 -9.33 15.77 -18.83
C ARG A 140 -8.26 15.10 -17.97
N THR A 141 -7.15 15.77 -17.72
CA THR A 141 -6.12 15.27 -16.80
C THR A 141 -6.70 15.05 -15.40
N HIS A 142 -7.47 16.02 -14.88
CA HIS A 142 -8.16 15.88 -13.60
C HIS A 142 -9.21 14.76 -13.62
N LEU A 143 -10.03 14.69 -14.68
CA LEU A 143 -11.01 13.61 -14.83
C LEU A 143 -10.34 12.23 -14.87
N ASN A 144 -9.20 12.09 -15.56
CA ASN A 144 -8.43 10.85 -15.60
C ASN A 144 -7.89 10.45 -14.22
N LEU A 145 -7.44 11.42 -13.40
CA LEU A 145 -7.02 11.15 -12.02
C LEU A 145 -8.21 10.66 -11.19
N ILE A 146 -9.34 11.37 -11.24
CA ILE A 146 -10.57 10.97 -10.53
C ILE A 146 -10.99 9.56 -10.91
N LEU A 147 -11.06 9.26 -12.21
CA LEU A 147 -11.42 7.92 -12.69
C LEU A 147 -10.42 6.86 -12.23
N THR A 148 -9.12 7.14 -12.35
CA THR A 148 -8.07 6.18 -11.95
C THR A 148 -8.16 5.86 -10.46
N MET A 149 -8.30 6.87 -9.61
CA MET A 149 -8.40 6.68 -8.15
C MET A 149 -9.73 6.04 -7.74
N THR A 150 -10.84 6.38 -8.41
CA THR A 150 -12.15 5.74 -8.17
C THR A 150 -12.13 4.26 -8.55
N ILE A 151 -11.53 3.92 -9.69
CA ILE A 151 -11.32 2.51 -10.10
C ILE A 151 -10.39 1.80 -9.11
N GLY A 152 -9.36 2.48 -8.61
CA GLY A 152 -8.52 1.99 -7.51
C GLY A 152 -9.34 1.71 -6.24
N GLY A 153 -10.32 2.57 -5.91
CA GLY A 153 -11.30 2.34 -4.86
C GLY A 153 -12.12 1.06 -5.09
N PHE A 154 -12.71 0.90 -6.28
CA PHE A 154 -13.42 -0.34 -6.65
C PHE A 154 -12.57 -1.61 -6.52
N TRP A 155 -11.26 -1.53 -6.80
CA TRP A 155 -10.34 -2.65 -6.64
C TRP A 155 -10.20 -3.10 -5.17
N HIS A 156 -10.38 -2.18 -4.21
CA HIS A 156 -10.33 -2.50 -2.78
C HIS A 156 -11.60 -3.15 -2.23
N GLY A 157 -12.77 -2.88 -2.84
CA GLY A 157 -14.03 -3.51 -2.45
C GLY A 157 -15.25 -2.94 -3.18
N ALA A 158 -16.36 -3.67 -3.09
CA ALA A 158 -17.63 -3.30 -3.74
C ALA A 158 -18.50 -2.37 -2.89
N ASP A 159 -18.08 -2.06 -1.66
CA ASP A 159 -18.78 -1.12 -0.78
C ASP A 159 -18.62 0.33 -1.27
N TYR A 160 -19.69 1.12 -1.16
CA TYR A 160 -19.71 2.52 -1.60
C TYR A 160 -18.66 3.37 -0.89
N THR A 161 -18.25 2.99 0.33
CA THR A 161 -17.18 3.65 1.08
C THR A 161 -15.84 3.64 0.34
N PHE A 162 -15.51 2.56 -0.36
CA PHE A 162 -14.29 2.49 -1.17
C PHE A 162 -14.36 3.37 -2.42
N ILE A 163 -15.55 3.47 -3.03
CA ILE A 163 -15.79 4.37 -4.17
C ILE A 163 -15.63 5.82 -3.73
N ALA A 164 -16.27 6.20 -2.62
CA ALA A 164 -16.17 7.53 -2.04
C ALA A 164 -14.73 7.90 -1.66
N TRP A 165 -14.00 6.95 -1.06
CA TRP A 165 -12.57 7.10 -0.75
C TRP A 165 -11.72 7.30 -2.01
N GLY A 166 -11.93 6.50 -3.06
CA GLY A 166 -11.21 6.62 -4.32
C GLY A 166 -11.50 7.96 -5.02
N PHE A 167 -12.76 8.38 -5.03
CA PHE A 167 -13.17 9.68 -5.57
C PHE A 167 -12.53 10.84 -4.81
N TYR A 168 -12.54 10.80 -3.47
CA TYR A 168 -11.90 11.80 -2.61
C TYR A 168 -10.41 11.97 -2.93
N TRP A 169 -9.67 10.88 -3.05
CA TRP A 169 -8.26 10.93 -3.44
C TRP A 169 -8.01 11.36 -4.87
N GLY A 170 -8.99 11.20 -5.76
CA GLY A 170 -8.93 11.70 -7.12
C GLY A 170 -9.08 13.22 -7.22
N ILE A 171 -9.74 13.84 -6.24
CA ILE A 171 -9.93 15.29 -6.15
C ILE A 171 -8.69 15.99 -5.56
N LEU A 172 -8.06 15.36 -4.55
CA LEU A 172 -6.84 15.87 -3.89
C LEU A 172 -5.59 15.82 -4.78
#